data_AF-A0A6B9VIE4-F1
#
_entry.id   AF-A0A6B9VIE4-F1
#
_cell.length_a   1.000
_cell.length_b   1.000
_cell.length_c   1.000
_cell.angle_alpha   90.00
_cell.angle_beta   90.00
_cell.angle_gamma   90.00
#
_symmetry.space_group_name_H-M   'P 1'
#
loop_
_entity.id
_entity.type
_entity.pdbx_description
1 polymer ?
#
loop_
_entity_poly.entity_id
_entity_poly.type
_entity_poly.pdbx_seq_one_letter_code
_entity_poly.pdbx_strand_id
1 'polypeptide(L)'
;MGNIETVLSSSIAAVFFAAFVVAGTMWYGSATTPIELFGPTRYQWDQGYFQQEIYRRVSAGLAENQSLSEAWSKIPEKLAFYDYIGNNPAKGGLFRAGSMDNGDGIAVDGDGIVRADVPFRRAESKYSVEQVGVTVEFYGGELNGVSYSDPATVKKYARRAQLGEIFELDRATLKSDGVFRSSPRGWFTFGHASFALLFFFGHIWHGARTLFRDVFAGIDPDLDAQVEFGAFQKLGDPTTRRQIV
;
A
#
# COMPACT_ATOMS: atom_id res chain seq x y z
N MET A 1 -9.33 -13.70 -40.11
CA MET A 1 -9.91 -12.66 -39.24
C MET A 1 -11.45 -12.61 -39.35
N GLY A 2 -12.15 -13.73 -39.61
CA GLY A 2 -13.62 -13.71 -39.81
C GLY A 2 -14.47 -13.85 -38.54
N ASN A 3 -13.84 -14.08 -37.38
CA ASN A 3 -14.53 -14.27 -36.09
C ASN A 3 -14.27 -13.07 -35.18
N ILE A 4 -15.33 -12.35 -34.78
CA ILE A 4 -15.23 -11.17 -33.89
C ILE A 4 -14.64 -11.50 -32.51
N GLU A 5 -14.76 -12.75 -32.05
CA GLU A 5 -14.19 -13.19 -30.77
C GLU A 5 -12.65 -13.09 -30.74
N THR A 6 -12.00 -13.08 -31.92
CA THR A 6 -10.56 -12.79 -32.03
C THR A 6 -10.21 -11.37 -31.59
N VAL A 7 -11.09 -10.41 -31.86
CA VAL A 7 -10.92 -9.01 -31.47
C VAL A 7 -11.22 -8.87 -29.98
N LEU A 8 -12.23 -9.58 -29.48
CA LEU A 8 -12.54 -9.61 -28.05
C LEU A 8 -11.36 -10.13 -27.23
N SER A 9 -10.80 -11.30 -27.58
CA SER A 9 -9.65 -11.88 -26.86
C SER A 9 -8.44 -10.96 -26.85
N SER A 10 -8.07 -10.40 -28.00
CA SER A 10 -6.90 -9.50 -28.11
C SER A 10 -7.14 -8.15 -27.42
N SER A 11 -8.38 -7.63 -27.43
CA SER A 11 -8.74 -6.40 -26.73
C SER A 11 -8.71 -6.59 -25.21
N ILE A 12 -9.21 -7.71 -24.69
CA ILE A 12 -9.09 -8.05 -23.25
C ILE A 12 -7.61 -8.11 -22.86
N ALA A 13 -6.74 -8.64 -23.73
CA ALA A 13 -5.29 -8.67 -23.48
C ALA A 13 -4.70 -7.27 -23.27
N ALA A 14 -5.02 -6.35 -24.17
CA ALA A 14 -4.59 -4.96 -24.07
C ALA A 14 -5.15 -4.26 -22.81
N VAL A 15 -6.41 -4.54 -22.46
CA VAL A 15 -7.05 -3.95 -21.28
C VAL A 15 -6.40 -4.42 -19.98
N PHE A 16 -6.16 -5.72 -19.80
CA PHE A 16 -5.52 -6.19 -18.56
C PHE A 16 -4.06 -5.70 -18.46
N PHE A 17 -3.36 -5.59 -19.59
CA PHE A 17 -2.04 -4.99 -19.63
C PHE A 17 -2.06 -3.54 -19.10
N ALA A 18 -2.96 -2.71 -19.63
CA ALA A 18 -3.13 -1.33 -19.17
C ALA A 18 -3.51 -1.26 -17.68
N ALA A 19 -4.38 -2.18 -17.22
CA ALA A 19 -4.80 -2.27 -15.82
C ALA A 19 -3.61 -2.58 -14.87
N PHE A 20 -2.69 -3.48 -15.25
CA PHE A 20 -1.46 -3.72 -14.48
C PHE A 20 -0.53 -2.50 -14.46
N VAL A 21 -0.40 -1.78 -15.59
CA VAL A 21 0.42 -0.57 -15.66
C VAL A 21 -0.09 0.51 -14.70
N VAL A 22 -1.41 0.77 -14.67
CA VAL A 22 -1.97 1.78 -13.75
C VAL A 22 -1.94 1.32 -12.30
N ALA A 23 -2.13 0.02 -12.02
CA ALA A 23 -2.01 -0.50 -10.66
C ALA A 23 -0.57 -0.33 -10.12
N GLY A 24 0.44 -0.65 -10.94
CA GLY A 24 1.85 -0.51 -10.59
C GLY A 24 2.26 0.95 -10.42
N THR A 25 1.96 1.82 -11.37
CA THR A 25 2.31 3.25 -11.27
C THR A 25 1.62 3.94 -10.10
N MET A 26 0.38 3.55 -9.75
CA MET A 26 -0.28 4.01 -8.54
C MET A 26 0.41 3.52 -7.26
N TRP A 27 0.90 2.28 -7.22
CA TRP A 27 1.52 1.75 -6.00
C TRP A 27 2.93 2.29 -5.75
N TYR A 28 3.76 2.33 -6.80
CA TYR A 28 5.15 2.80 -6.73
C TYR A 28 5.26 4.33 -6.75
N GLY A 29 4.26 5.02 -7.29
CA GLY A 29 4.29 6.46 -7.48
C GLY A 29 4.90 6.86 -8.82
N SER A 30 4.32 7.89 -9.44
CA SER A 30 4.74 8.47 -10.71
C SER A 30 4.33 9.95 -10.75
N ALA A 31 4.78 10.68 -11.78
CA ALA A 31 4.32 12.06 -12.01
C ALA A 31 2.79 12.17 -12.20
N THR A 32 2.12 11.08 -12.60
CA THR A 32 0.66 11.03 -12.79
C THR A 32 -0.10 10.61 -11.54
N THR A 33 0.59 10.21 -10.47
CA THR A 33 -0.04 9.78 -9.20
C THR A 33 0.55 10.54 -8.00
N PRO A 34 0.45 11.88 -8.00
CA PRO A 34 1.08 12.74 -6.99
C PRO A 34 0.54 12.47 -5.59
N ILE A 35 1.43 12.57 -4.59
CA ILE A 35 1.10 12.27 -3.18
C ILE A 35 0.06 13.23 -2.59
N GLU A 36 -0.03 14.45 -3.10
CA GLU A 36 -1.00 15.43 -2.61
C GLU A 36 -2.46 15.08 -3.00
N LEU A 37 -2.64 14.23 -4.02
CA LEU A 37 -3.96 13.79 -4.47
C LEU A 37 -4.30 12.37 -3.99
N PHE A 38 -3.30 11.50 -3.85
CA PHE A 38 -3.51 10.08 -3.56
C PHE A 38 -2.92 9.61 -2.21
N GLY A 39 -2.23 10.49 -1.49
CA GLY A 39 -1.45 10.15 -0.31
C GLY A 39 -0.05 9.62 -0.65
N PRO A 40 0.84 9.49 0.35
CA PRO A 40 2.19 8.97 0.17
C PRO A 40 2.18 7.50 -0.24
N THR A 41 3.34 6.99 -0.66
CA THR A 41 3.54 5.56 -0.94
C THR A 41 4.11 4.86 0.29
N ARG A 42 3.95 3.54 0.38
CA ARG A 42 4.59 2.77 1.46
C ARG A 42 6.12 2.86 1.44
N TYR A 43 6.71 3.03 0.26
CA TYR A 43 8.15 3.04 0.07
C TYR A 43 8.80 4.28 0.68
N GLN A 44 8.06 5.40 0.73
CA GLN A 44 8.50 6.61 1.42
C GLN A 44 8.64 6.38 2.93
N TRP A 45 7.73 5.61 3.53
CA TRP A 45 7.85 5.19 4.93
C TRP A 45 8.99 4.18 5.12
N ASP A 46 9.04 3.13 4.29
CA ASP A 46 10.03 2.05 4.42
C ASP A 46 11.48 2.55 4.36
N GLN A 47 11.72 3.64 3.61
CA GLN A 47 13.04 4.24 3.40
C GLN A 47 13.30 5.47 4.28
N GLY A 48 12.34 5.89 5.12
CA GLY A 48 12.45 7.10 5.94
C GLY A 48 12.59 8.37 5.10
N TYR A 49 11.90 8.46 3.95
CA TYR A 49 12.06 9.54 2.97
C TYR A 49 11.77 10.94 3.57
N PHE A 50 10.65 11.09 4.28
CA PHE A 50 10.27 12.36 4.89
C PHE A 50 11.09 12.62 6.15
N GLN A 51 11.30 11.60 6.98
CA GLN A 51 12.20 11.65 8.13
C GLN A 51 13.60 12.20 7.77
N GLN A 52 14.21 11.73 6.68
CA GLN A 52 15.51 12.22 6.22
C GLN A 52 15.49 13.70 5.82
N GLU A 53 14.44 14.16 5.14
CA GLU A 53 14.29 15.57 4.78
C GLU A 53 14.05 16.46 6.01
N ILE A 54 13.28 15.99 6.99
CA ILE A 54 13.09 16.67 8.28
C ILE A 54 14.45 16.82 8.98
N TYR A 55 15.20 15.72 9.15
CA TYR A 55 16.52 15.76 9.77
C TYR A 55 17.49 16.68 9.03
N ARG A 56 17.45 16.70 7.69
CA ARG A 56 18.29 17.61 6.89
C ARG A 56 17.98 19.07 7.18
N ARG A 57 16.68 19.44 7.25
CA ARG A 57 16.24 20.81 7.56
C ARG A 57 16.59 21.23 8.98
N VAL A 58 16.34 20.36 9.96
CA VAL A 58 16.70 20.62 11.36
C VAL A 58 18.21 20.80 11.49
N SER A 59 19.00 19.90 10.89
CA SER A 59 20.47 19.97 10.93
C SER A 59 21.01 21.26 10.30
N ALA A 60 20.39 21.74 9.21
CA ALA A 60 20.74 23.02 8.60
C ALA A 60 20.43 24.21 9.54
N GLY A 61 19.27 24.21 10.20
CA GLY A 61 18.93 25.23 11.20
C GLY A 61 19.90 25.26 12.37
N LEU A 62 20.29 24.08 12.88
CA LEU A 62 21.29 23.96 13.95
C LEU A 62 22.68 24.45 13.50
N ALA A 63 23.08 24.19 12.26
CA ALA A 63 24.33 24.70 11.69
C ALA A 63 24.34 26.23 11.55
N GLU A 64 23.17 26.85 11.44
CA GLU A 64 22.97 28.30 11.47
C GLU A 64 22.88 28.87 12.91
N ASN A 65 23.26 28.09 13.92
CA ASN A 65 23.21 28.44 15.35
C ASN A 65 21.78 28.68 15.89
N GLN A 66 20.77 28.07 15.28
CA GLN A 66 19.42 28.08 15.85
C GLN A 66 19.34 27.09 17.01
N SER A 67 18.50 27.38 18.00
CA SER A 67 18.16 26.43 19.05
C SER A 67 17.36 25.24 18.48
N LEU A 68 17.31 24.13 19.21
CA LEU A 68 16.46 22.98 18.83
C LEU A 68 15.00 23.39 18.66
N SER A 69 14.48 24.19 19.60
CA SER A 69 13.12 24.69 19.56
C SER A 69 12.84 25.51 18.30
N GLU A 70 13.73 26.42 17.91
CA GLU A 70 13.60 27.21 16.68
C GLU A 70 13.71 26.36 15.41
N ALA A 71 14.67 25.44 15.36
CA ALA A 71 14.89 24.59 14.20
C ALA A 71 13.70 23.67 13.94
N TRP A 72 13.15 23.04 14.98
CA TRP A 72 11.97 22.17 14.88
C TRP A 72 10.68 22.96 14.62
N SER A 73 10.53 24.17 15.17
CA SER A 73 9.37 25.03 14.91
C SER A 73 9.28 25.53 13.46
N LYS A 74 10.37 25.43 12.68
CA LYS A 74 10.39 25.78 11.24
C LYS A 74 10.00 24.61 10.34
N ILE A 75 9.79 23.41 10.87
CA ILE A 75 9.35 22.26 10.08
C ILE A 75 7.86 22.42 9.76
N PRO A 76 7.45 22.39 8.48
CA PRO A 76 6.04 22.49 8.13
C PRO A 76 5.26 21.29 8.65
N GLU A 77 4.10 21.53 9.27
CA GLU A 77 3.23 20.46 9.79
C GLU A 77 2.83 19.47 8.68
N LYS A 78 2.59 19.94 7.45
CA LYS A 78 2.33 19.09 6.29
C LYS A 78 3.47 18.09 6.02
N LEU A 79 4.73 18.52 6.18
CA LEU A 79 5.89 17.66 5.99
C LEU A 79 5.98 16.61 7.11
N ALA A 80 5.81 17.03 8.36
CA ALA A 80 5.75 16.13 9.50
C ALA A 80 4.61 15.11 9.37
N PHE A 81 3.46 15.53 8.84
CA PHE A 81 2.29 14.66 8.67
C PHE A 81 2.56 13.55 7.64
N TYR A 82 3.38 13.80 6.63
CA TYR A 82 3.82 12.73 5.73
C TYR A 82 4.72 11.69 6.42
N ASP A 83 5.39 12.04 7.51
CA ASP A 83 6.23 11.15 8.33
C ASP A 83 5.44 10.46 9.47
N TYR A 84 4.13 10.26 9.25
CA TYR A 84 3.24 9.52 10.15
C TYR A 84 2.73 8.24 9.47
N ILE A 85 2.88 7.09 10.13
CA ILE A 85 2.53 5.78 9.55
C ILE A 85 1.04 5.62 9.26
N GLY A 86 0.16 6.39 9.92
CA GLY A 86 -1.28 6.38 9.61
C GLY A 86 -1.57 6.78 8.17
N ASN A 87 -0.68 7.56 7.55
CA ASN A 87 -0.76 7.95 6.15
C ASN A 87 -0.21 6.90 5.17
N ASN A 88 0.42 5.83 5.66
CA ASN A 88 0.95 4.77 4.81
C ASN A 88 -0.20 3.89 4.26
N PRO A 89 -0.37 3.78 2.93
CA PRO A 89 -1.47 3.02 2.33
C PRO A 89 -1.43 1.51 2.66
N ALA A 90 -0.31 0.99 3.15
CA ALA A 90 -0.13 -0.41 3.53
C ALA A 90 -0.58 -0.75 4.97
N LYS A 91 -1.33 0.14 5.65
CA LYS A 91 -1.82 -0.07 7.03
C LYS A 91 -3.32 -0.38 7.16
N GLY A 92 -4.05 -0.33 6.05
CA GLY A 92 -5.48 -0.62 6.03
C GLY A 92 -5.85 -2.10 6.19
N GLY A 93 -7.12 -2.42 5.98
CA GLY A 93 -7.62 -3.80 5.94
C GLY A 93 -8.84 -3.91 5.02
N LEU A 94 -9.03 -5.07 4.39
CA LEU A 94 -10.03 -5.29 3.34
C LEU A 94 -11.47 -4.91 3.75
N PHE A 95 -11.84 -5.20 4.99
CA PHE A 95 -13.20 -4.93 5.51
C PHE A 95 -13.27 -3.66 6.36
N ARG A 96 -12.19 -2.87 6.39
CA ARG A 96 -12.16 -1.59 7.10
C ARG A 96 -12.56 -0.49 6.11
N ALA A 97 -13.86 -0.34 5.95
CA ALA A 97 -14.44 0.66 5.05
C ALA A 97 -14.33 2.09 5.62
N GLY A 98 -14.54 3.08 4.75
CA GLY A 98 -14.58 4.50 5.09
C GLY A 98 -13.27 5.24 4.84
N SER A 99 -13.27 6.54 5.16
CA SER A 99 -12.08 7.40 5.11
C SER A 99 -11.04 7.00 6.16
N MET A 100 -9.81 7.49 5.98
CA MET A 100 -8.75 7.35 6.99
C MET A 100 -9.15 7.98 8.32
N ASP A 101 -9.84 9.12 8.29
CA ASP A 101 -10.34 9.83 9.46
C ASP A 101 -11.31 9.01 10.33
N ASN A 102 -12.08 8.08 9.74
CA ASN A 102 -12.93 7.15 10.50
C ASN A 102 -12.11 6.14 11.32
N GLY A 103 -10.83 5.98 10.97
CA GLY A 103 -9.88 5.12 11.66
C GLY A 103 -9.25 5.83 12.84
N ASP A 104 -8.16 6.55 12.61
CA ASP A 104 -7.35 7.17 13.66
C ASP A 104 -7.90 8.51 14.17
N GLY A 105 -8.60 9.27 13.33
CA GLY A 105 -9.27 10.53 13.67
C GLY A 105 -8.96 11.64 12.68
N ILE A 106 -9.60 12.80 12.85
CA ILE A 106 -9.25 14.00 12.10
C ILE A 106 -8.02 14.62 12.77
N ALA A 107 -6.94 14.85 12.02
CA ALA A 107 -5.80 15.60 12.54
C ALA A 107 -6.24 17.03 12.90
N VAL A 108 -6.05 17.41 14.15
CA VAL A 108 -6.42 18.73 14.68
C VAL A 108 -5.19 19.55 15.04
N ASP A 109 -5.37 20.87 15.02
CA ASP A 109 -4.42 21.85 15.53
C ASP A 109 -4.47 21.93 17.07
N GLY A 110 -3.55 22.70 17.67
CA GLY A 110 -3.11 22.60 19.06
C GLY A 110 -4.08 22.99 20.18
N ASP A 111 -5.40 22.85 19.98
CA ASP A 111 -6.42 23.13 20.99
C ASP A 111 -7.08 21.84 21.56
N GLY A 112 -6.65 20.64 21.15
CA GLY A 112 -7.36 19.40 21.47
C GLY A 112 -6.79 18.61 22.66
N ILE A 113 -7.74 18.05 23.42
CA ILE A 113 -7.52 17.48 24.75
C ILE A 113 -7.59 15.95 24.69
N VAL A 114 -6.48 15.27 25.04
CA VAL A 114 -6.33 13.81 24.95
C VAL A 114 -6.59 13.06 26.28
N ARG A 115 -7.36 11.96 26.23
CA ARG A 115 -7.65 11.05 27.38
C ARG A 115 -7.06 9.63 27.21
N ALA A 116 -6.17 9.27 28.15
CA ALA A 116 -5.74 7.95 28.71
C ALA A 116 -5.33 6.74 27.83
N ASP A 117 -4.36 5.93 28.33
CA ASP A 117 -4.21 4.49 28.03
C ASP A 117 -3.61 3.69 29.23
N VAL A 118 -3.61 2.36 29.12
CA VAL A 118 -3.40 1.38 30.21
C VAL A 118 -2.39 0.28 29.79
N PRO A 119 -1.59 -0.29 30.73
CA PRO A 119 -0.37 -1.04 30.43
C PRO A 119 -0.54 -2.58 30.37
N PHE A 120 0.51 -3.25 29.87
CA PHE A 120 0.70 -4.71 29.84
C PHE A 120 1.64 -5.20 30.97
N ARG A 121 1.54 -6.50 31.33
CA ARG A 121 2.10 -7.20 32.52
C ARG A 121 3.61 -7.00 32.77
N ARG A 122 3.99 -6.89 34.07
CA ARG A 122 5.35 -6.61 34.61
C ARG A 122 5.87 -7.71 35.55
N ALA A 123 6.31 -8.86 35.05
CA ALA A 123 6.88 -9.89 35.94
C ALA A 123 8.43 -9.89 36.00
N GLU A 124 9.15 -9.51 34.93
CA GLU A 124 10.63 -9.66 34.88
C GLU A 124 11.37 -8.56 34.09
N SER A 125 10.88 -7.31 34.11
CA SER A 125 11.52 -6.23 33.33
C SER A 125 12.83 -5.74 33.99
N LYS A 126 13.93 -5.78 33.23
CA LYS A 126 15.26 -5.23 33.60
C LYS A 126 15.56 -3.85 32.96
N TYR A 127 14.67 -3.37 32.10
CA TYR A 127 14.84 -2.14 31.30
C TYR A 127 13.55 -1.32 31.26
N SER A 128 12.78 -1.33 32.35
CA SER A 128 11.57 -0.50 32.41
C SER A 128 11.92 0.99 32.44
N VAL A 129 11.05 1.84 31.88
CA VAL A 129 11.21 3.31 31.93
C VAL A 129 11.42 3.80 33.37
N GLU A 130 10.74 3.16 34.34
CA GLU A 130 10.91 3.43 35.77
C GLU A 130 12.33 3.14 36.28
N GLN A 131 12.96 2.06 35.82
CA GLN A 131 14.30 1.65 36.27
C GLN A 131 15.41 2.43 35.56
N VAL A 132 15.21 2.79 34.29
CA VAL A 132 16.21 3.49 33.47
C VAL A 132 16.12 5.01 33.65
N GLY A 133 14.96 5.54 34.06
CA GLY A 133 14.76 6.98 34.26
C GLY A 133 14.64 7.75 32.94
N VAL A 134 13.99 7.17 31.93
CA VAL A 134 13.80 7.82 30.62
C VAL A 134 12.85 9.01 30.75
N THR A 135 13.24 10.15 30.18
CA THR A 135 12.41 11.36 30.04
C THR A 135 12.09 11.62 28.57
N VAL A 136 11.12 12.49 28.31
CA VAL A 136 10.81 13.00 26.97
C VAL A 136 10.77 14.52 27.01
N GLU A 137 11.32 15.16 25.98
CA GLU A 137 11.28 16.60 25.77
C GLU A 137 10.85 16.87 24.33
N PHE A 138 9.96 17.83 24.15
CA PHE A 138 9.37 18.17 22.85
C PHE A 138 9.96 19.46 22.30
N TYR A 139 10.16 19.50 20.99
CA TYR A 139 10.61 20.68 20.26
C TYR A 139 9.69 20.92 19.06
N GLY A 140 9.20 22.15 18.90
CA GLY A 140 8.19 22.50 17.89
C GLY A 140 6.78 22.01 18.24
N GLY A 141 5.79 22.47 17.46
CA GLY A 141 4.38 22.16 17.67
C GLY A 141 3.81 22.67 18.99
N GLU A 142 2.67 22.11 19.40
CA GLU A 142 1.92 22.51 20.59
C GLU A 142 2.70 22.30 21.90
N LEU A 143 3.46 21.20 22.00
CA LEU A 143 4.19 20.81 23.22
C LEU A 143 5.61 21.37 23.29
N ASN A 144 5.95 22.38 22.49
CA ASN A 144 7.30 22.92 22.40
C ASN A 144 7.87 23.33 23.78
N GLY A 145 9.05 22.81 24.14
CA GLY A 145 9.73 23.10 25.41
C GLY A 145 9.13 22.39 26.62
N VAL A 146 8.11 21.54 26.43
CA VAL A 146 7.54 20.72 27.51
C VAL A 146 8.36 19.45 27.68
N SER A 147 8.65 19.10 28.93
CA SER A 147 9.31 17.84 29.29
C SER A 147 8.46 17.04 30.27
N TYR A 148 8.49 15.71 30.12
CA TYR A 148 7.86 14.77 31.02
C TYR A 148 8.89 13.75 31.51
N SER A 149 8.82 13.45 32.80
CA SER A 149 9.63 12.42 33.46
C SER A 149 8.77 11.32 34.08
N ASP A 150 7.45 11.51 34.14
CA ASP A 150 6.57 10.50 34.69
C ASP A 150 6.50 9.27 33.75
N PRO A 151 6.75 8.06 34.26
CA PRO A 151 6.86 6.87 33.41
C PRO A 151 5.60 6.54 32.61
N ALA A 152 4.41 6.97 33.06
CA ALA A 152 3.16 6.73 32.34
C ALA A 152 3.10 7.56 31.05
N THR A 153 3.34 8.86 31.15
CA THR A 153 3.32 9.79 30.01
C THR A 153 4.47 9.54 29.06
N VAL A 154 5.68 9.27 29.57
CA VAL A 154 6.83 8.89 28.74
C VAL A 154 6.51 7.65 27.89
N LYS A 155 5.92 6.61 28.50
CA LYS A 155 5.51 5.40 27.77
C LYS A 155 4.40 5.67 26.75
N LYS A 156 3.44 6.54 27.07
CA LYS A 156 2.37 6.95 26.15
C LYS A 156 2.98 7.57 24.90
N TYR A 157 3.86 8.56 25.03
CA TYR A 157 4.48 9.21 23.88
C TYR A 157 5.48 8.31 23.16
N ALA A 158 6.22 7.44 23.87
CA ALA A 158 7.09 6.45 23.24
C ALA A 158 6.30 5.47 22.34
N ARG A 159 5.11 5.00 22.77
CA ARG A 159 4.23 4.18 21.92
C ARG A 159 3.77 4.92 20.67
N ARG A 160 3.47 6.22 20.79
CA ARG A 160 3.05 7.04 19.65
C ARG A 160 4.20 7.31 18.70
N ALA A 161 5.40 7.57 19.21
CA ALA A 161 6.61 7.79 18.43
C ALA A 161 7.02 6.55 17.60
N GLN A 162 6.62 5.34 18.01
CA GLN A 162 6.79 4.13 17.19
C GLN A 162 6.06 4.24 15.83
N LEU A 163 5.06 5.11 15.73
CA LEU A 163 4.24 5.34 14.55
C LEU A 163 4.73 6.52 13.70
N GLY A 164 5.87 7.13 14.04
CA GLY A 164 6.41 8.32 13.39
C GLY A 164 6.09 9.60 14.17
N GLU A 165 5.92 10.70 13.45
CA GLU A 165 5.55 12.00 14.04
C GLU A 165 4.19 11.94 14.75
N ILE A 166 4.05 12.74 15.81
CA ILE A 166 2.93 12.67 16.74
C ILE A 166 1.95 13.80 16.45
N PHE A 167 0.71 13.44 16.10
CA PHE A 167 -0.38 14.40 15.84
C PHE A 167 -1.47 14.26 16.87
N GLU A 168 -2.16 15.34 17.18
CA GLU A 168 -3.40 15.23 17.91
C GLU A 168 -4.57 14.90 16.98
N LEU A 169 -5.49 14.05 17.44
CA LEU A 169 -6.54 13.47 16.59
C LEU A 169 -7.90 13.60 17.26
N ASP A 170 -8.81 14.36 16.63
CA ASP A 170 -10.22 14.37 17.00
C ASP A 170 -10.90 13.09 16.53
N ARG A 171 -11.26 12.25 17.50
CA ARG A 171 -12.00 11.00 17.28
C ARG A 171 -13.48 11.14 17.59
N ALA A 172 -13.91 12.23 18.22
CA ALA A 172 -15.28 12.42 18.65
C ALA A 172 -16.19 12.74 17.46
N THR A 173 -15.74 13.61 16.54
CA THR A 173 -16.54 14.06 15.40
C THR A 173 -17.04 12.91 14.53
N LEU A 174 -16.17 11.94 14.20
CA LEU A 174 -16.52 10.79 13.35
C LEU A 174 -16.74 9.49 14.12
N LYS A 175 -16.64 9.52 15.46
CA LYS A 175 -16.64 8.32 16.31
C LYS A 175 -15.56 7.32 15.87
N SER A 176 -14.36 7.83 15.57
CA SER A 176 -13.28 7.08 14.95
C SER A 176 -12.83 5.92 15.83
N ASP A 177 -12.68 4.73 15.23
CA ASP A 177 -12.52 3.47 15.96
C ASP A 177 -11.09 3.20 16.46
N GLY A 178 -10.12 4.01 16.05
CA GLY A 178 -8.71 3.90 16.40
C GLY A 178 -7.94 2.88 15.55
N VAL A 179 -8.49 2.45 14.42
CA VAL A 179 -7.90 1.42 13.56
C VAL A 179 -7.65 1.96 12.16
N PHE A 180 -6.40 1.89 11.69
CA PHE A 180 -6.01 2.44 10.38
C PHE A 180 -6.83 1.88 9.20
N ARG A 181 -7.10 2.78 8.25
CA ARG A 181 -7.65 2.49 6.91
C ARG A 181 -6.57 2.67 5.84
N SER A 182 -6.89 2.30 4.61
CA SER A 182 -6.04 2.57 3.44
C SER A 182 -6.51 3.84 2.72
N SER A 183 -5.60 4.47 1.98
CA SER A 183 -5.91 5.65 1.16
C SER A 183 -6.49 5.27 -0.21
N PRO A 184 -6.98 6.24 -1.01
CA PRO A 184 -7.37 5.99 -2.39
C PRO A 184 -6.29 5.30 -3.23
N ARG A 185 -5.00 5.55 -2.96
CA ARG A 185 -3.87 4.85 -3.59
C ARG A 185 -3.97 3.33 -3.41
N GLY A 186 -4.19 2.88 -2.17
CA GLY A 186 -4.29 1.45 -1.86
C GLY A 186 -5.53 0.81 -2.48
N TRP A 187 -6.69 1.46 -2.38
CA TRP A 187 -7.94 0.97 -2.97
C TRP A 187 -7.89 0.89 -4.50
N PHE A 188 -7.32 1.90 -5.15
CA PHE A 188 -7.15 1.93 -6.61
C PHE A 188 -6.26 0.78 -7.08
N THR A 189 -5.09 0.61 -6.45
CA THR A 189 -4.15 -0.47 -6.77
C THR A 189 -4.80 -1.84 -6.60
N PHE A 190 -5.49 -2.07 -5.47
CA PHE A 190 -6.17 -3.34 -5.20
C PHE A 190 -7.21 -3.69 -6.27
N GLY A 191 -8.10 -2.73 -6.60
CA GLY A 191 -9.14 -2.94 -7.59
C GLY A 191 -8.57 -3.27 -8.98
N HIS A 192 -7.63 -2.47 -9.46
CA HIS A 192 -7.05 -2.65 -10.81
C HIS A 192 -6.21 -3.92 -10.91
N ALA A 193 -5.42 -4.25 -9.89
CA ALA A 193 -4.66 -5.50 -9.89
C ALA A 193 -5.59 -6.74 -9.91
N SER A 194 -6.69 -6.70 -9.15
CA SER A 194 -7.67 -7.79 -9.11
C SER A 194 -8.40 -7.94 -10.45
N PHE A 195 -8.89 -6.84 -11.03
CA PHE A 195 -9.57 -6.88 -12.33
C PHE A 195 -8.63 -7.28 -13.48
N ALA A 196 -7.37 -6.83 -13.45
CA ALA A 196 -6.37 -7.26 -14.42
C ALA A 196 -6.19 -8.78 -14.42
N LEU A 197 -6.11 -9.40 -13.23
CA LEU A 197 -5.98 -10.85 -13.10
C LEU A 197 -7.23 -11.60 -13.59
N LEU A 198 -8.43 -11.07 -13.34
CA LEU A 198 -9.68 -11.64 -13.87
C LEU A 198 -9.76 -11.51 -15.40
N PHE A 199 -9.36 -10.38 -15.96
CA PHE A 199 -9.32 -10.18 -17.41
C PHE A 199 -8.26 -11.03 -18.10
N PHE A 200 -7.14 -11.34 -17.45
CA PHE A 200 -6.21 -12.34 -17.96
C PHE A 200 -6.90 -13.69 -18.22
N PHE A 201 -7.72 -14.17 -17.27
CA PHE A 201 -8.50 -15.40 -17.50
C PHE A 201 -9.51 -15.25 -18.64
N GLY A 202 -10.19 -14.10 -18.72
CA GLY A 202 -11.09 -13.80 -19.85
C GLY A 202 -10.39 -13.82 -21.21
N HIS A 203 -9.16 -13.31 -21.29
CA HIS A 203 -8.34 -13.36 -22.50
C HIS A 203 -8.03 -14.81 -22.90
N ILE A 204 -7.55 -15.63 -21.96
CA ILE A 204 -7.24 -17.05 -22.20
C ILE A 204 -8.47 -17.82 -22.66
N TRP A 205 -9.60 -17.62 -21.97
CA TRP A 205 -10.87 -18.23 -22.31
C TRP A 205 -11.32 -17.90 -23.75
N HIS A 206 -11.42 -16.62 -24.09
CA HIS A 206 -11.87 -16.20 -25.41
C HIS A 206 -10.85 -16.51 -26.52
N GLY A 207 -9.55 -16.53 -26.19
CA GLY A 207 -8.49 -16.94 -27.11
C GLY A 207 -8.62 -18.42 -27.49
N ALA A 208 -8.77 -19.29 -26.48
CA ALA A 208 -8.99 -20.71 -26.69
C ALA A 208 -10.28 -20.97 -27.49
N ARG A 209 -11.39 -20.33 -27.10
CA ARG A 209 -12.68 -20.47 -27.79
C ARG A 209 -12.64 -19.97 -29.25
N THR A 210 -11.83 -18.95 -29.54
CA THR A 210 -11.65 -18.46 -30.91
C THR A 210 -10.87 -19.44 -31.77
N LEU A 211 -9.77 -19.99 -31.26
CA LEU A 211 -8.86 -20.86 -32.01
C LEU A 211 -9.40 -22.29 -32.17
N PHE A 212 -10.00 -22.83 -31.11
CA PHE A 212 -10.55 -24.20 -31.07
C PHE A 212 -12.07 -24.20 -31.25
N ARG A 213 -12.59 -23.31 -32.11
CA ARG A 213 -14.03 -23.14 -32.33
C ARG A 213 -14.67 -24.38 -32.95
N ASP A 214 -13.95 -25.02 -33.86
CA ASP A 214 -14.34 -26.24 -34.56
C ASP A 214 -14.59 -27.42 -33.61
N VAL A 215 -13.78 -27.56 -32.58
CA VAL A 215 -13.88 -28.64 -31.57
C VAL A 215 -14.58 -28.23 -30.28
N PHE A 216 -15.17 -27.03 -30.22
CA PHE A 216 -15.78 -26.50 -28.99
C PHE A 216 -16.94 -27.37 -28.47
N ALA A 217 -17.65 -28.06 -29.37
CA ALA A 217 -18.75 -28.96 -29.04
C ALA A 217 -18.33 -30.44 -28.90
N GLY A 218 -17.03 -30.74 -28.96
CA GLY A 218 -16.48 -32.09 -28.99
C GLY A 218 -15.52 -32.30 -30.15
N ILE A 219 -14.67 -33.33 -30.04
CA ILE A 219 -13.76 -33.76 -31.12
C ILE A 219 -14.50 -34.61 -32.15
N ASP A 220 -13.88 -34.80 -33.31
CA ASP A 220 -14.34 -35.76 -34.31
C ASP A 220 -14.39 -37.18 -33.70
N PRO A 221 -15.53 -37.89 -33.75
CA PRO A 221 -15.62 -39.27 -33.30
C PRO A 221 -14.64 -40.23 -33.99
N ASP A 222 -14.17 -39.91 -35.21
CA ASP A 222 -13.36 -40.80 -36.05
C ASP A 222 -11.83 -40.46 -36.02
N LEU A 223 -11.32 -39.88 -34.92
CA LEU A 223 -9.96 -39.30 -34.80
C LEU A 223 -8.83 -40.32 -34.50
N ASP A 224 -8.91 -41.57 -34.97
CA ASP A 224 -8.06 -42.65 -34.42
C ASP A 224 -6.59 -42.59 -34.87
N ALA A 225 -6.30 -42.64 -36.18
CA ALA A 225 -4.92 -42.81 -36.65
C ALA A 225 -4.02 -41.59 -36.40
N GLN A 226 -4.58 -40.39 -36.25
CA GLN A 226 -3.81 -39.13 -36.15
C GLN A 226 -3.10 -38.94 -34.80
N VAL A 227 -3.50 -39.69 -33.77
CA VAL A 227 -2.93 -39.60 -32.41
C VAL A 227 -2.00 -40.77 -32.07
N GLU A 228 -1.80 -41.71 -33.00
CA GLU A 228 -0.88 -42.83 -32.81
C GLU A 228 0.59 -42.40 -32.90
N PHE A 229 1.42 -42.94 -32.00
CA PHE A 229 2.85 -42.65 -31.98
C PHE A 229 3.54 -43.10 -33.27
N GLY A 230 4.15 -42.16 -33.98
CA GLY A 230 4.99 -42.45 -35.15
C GLY A 230 4.22 -42.79 -36.43
N ALA A 231 2.90 -42.65 -36.47
CA ALA A 231 2.11 -42.88 -37.69
C ALA A 231 2.43 -41.86 -38.82
N PHE A 232 2.81 -40.64 -38.44
CA PHE A 232 3.14 -39.54 -39.35
C PHE A 232 4.55 -38.99 -39.08
N GLN A 233 5.15 -38.35 -40.10
CA GLN A 233 6.40 -37.61 -39.94
C GLN A 233 6.19 -36.27 -39.24
N LYS A 234 4.97 -35.70 -39.32
CA LYS A 234 4.58 -34.44 -38.69
C LYS A 234 3.20 -34.57 -38.03
N LEU A 235 3.07 -34.12 -36.78
CA LEU A 235 1.81 -34.15 -36.03
C LEU A 235 0.75 -33.25 -36.71
N GLY A 236 -0.49 -33.74 -36.79
CA GLY A 236 -1.63 -33.01 -37.36
C GLY A 236 -1.61 -32.84 -38.89
N ASP A 237 -0.73 -33.55 -39.60
CA ASP A 237 -0.58 -33.44 -41.06
C ASP A 237 -0.72 -34.81 -41.75
N PRO A 238 -1.92 -35.16 -42.25
CA PRO A 238 -2.18 -36.47 -42.83
C PRO A 238 -1.41 -36.74 -44.13
N THR A 239 -0.86 -35.70 -44.76
CA THR A 239 -0.06 -35.83 -46.00
C THR A 239 1.34 -36.41 -45.74
N THR A 240 1.72 -36.54 -44.47
CA THR A 240 3.06 -36.96 -44.05
C THR A 240 3.11 -38.38 -43.46
N ARG A 241 2.19 -39.25 -43.86
CA ARG A 241 2.13 -40.64 -43.34
C ARG A 241 3.43 -41.39 -43.61
N ARG A 242 3.99 -42.05 -42.59
CA ARG A 242 5.20 -42.86 -42.77
C ARG A 242 4.88 -44.07 -43.66
N GLN A 243 5.76 -44.35 -44.62
CA GLN A 243 5.71 -45.60 -45.37
C GLN A 243 6.29 -46.71 -44.50
N ILE A 244 5.61 -47.85 -44.46
CA ILE A 244 6.11 -49.06 -43.81
C ILE A 244 7.29 -49.55 -44.67
N VAL A 245 8.48 -49.64 -44.07
CA VAL A 245 9.64 -50.34 -44.64
C VAL A 245 9.57 -51.79 -44.19
#